data_AF-T1A4K0-F1
#
_entry.id   AF-T1A4K0-F1
#
_cell.length_a   1.000
_cell.length_b   1.000
_cell.length_c   1.000
_cell.angle_alpha   90.00
_cell.angle_beta   90.00
_cell.angle_gamma   90.00
#
_symmetry.space_group_name_H-M   'P 1'
#
loop_
_entity.id
_entity.type
_entity.pdbx_description
1 polymer ?
#
loop_
_entity_poly.entity_id
_entity_poly.type
_entity_poly.pdbx_seq_one_letter_code
_entity_poly.pdbx_strand_id
1 'polypeptide(L)'
;SIALPILFPSVRIDGRDYGDGSLLQLTPLAPAIHLGAERLLIVAVHGPNRALARKAPPSAPPSWMTIAGFMMDAFFLDSLYIDLERLKGINENIVNCAPVAGTPLRRVETLVLSPSIDPTLLVSRHRDRFPRWLRWLVRESEDGVSPGFELESYLFFDGPYCRQLVELGYSDTRSRQDEIRQFLA
;
A
#
# COMPACT_ATOMS: atom_id res chain seq x y z
N SER A 1 -12.40 1.99 4.59
CA SER A 1 -12.97 0.92 5.43
C SER A 1 -11.83 0.35 6.27
N ILE A 2 -12.10 -0.24 7.44
CA ILE A 2 -11.07 -0.86 8.30
C ILE A 2 -11.47 -2.25 8.80
N ALA A 3 -12.53 -2.85 8.22
CA ALA A 3 -13.06 -4.14 8.64
C ALA A 3 -12.30 -5.32 7.99
N LEU A 4 -10.97 -5.32 8.13
CA LEU A 4 -10.08 -6.32 7.55
C LEU A 4 -10.45 -7.70 8.12
N PRO A 5 -10.88 -8.67 7.27
CA PRO A 5 -11.30 -9.97 7.76
C PRO A 5 -10.22 -10.64 8.60
N ILE A 6 -10.65 -11.51 9.52
CA ILE A 6 -9.83 -12.19 10.52
C ILE A 6 -9.39 -11.26 11.68
N LEU A 7 -9.12 -9.97 11.42
CA LEU A 7 -8.65 -9.03 12.43
C LEU A 7 -9.76 -8.19 13.06
N PHE A 8 -10.73 -7.77 12.24
CA PHE A 8 -11.84 -6.94 12.69
C PHE A 8 -13.18 -7.56 12.28
N PRO A 9 -14.21 -7.45 13.12
CA PRO A 9 -15.55 -7.93 12.78
C PRO A 9 -16.15 -7.12 11.62
N SER A 10 -17.06 -7.74 10.87
CA SER A 10 -17.85 -7.02 9.88
C SER A 10 -18.77 -5.99 10.53
N VAL A 11 -19.07 -4.91 9.81
CA VAL A 11 -19.94 -3.83 10.26
C VAL A 11 -21.27 -3.90 9.50
N ARG A 12 -22.39 -3.90 10.23
CA ARG A 12 -23.73 -3.89 9.64
C ARG A 12 -24.15 -2.47 9.29
N ILE A 13 -24.47 -2.20 8.04
CA ILE A 13 -25.02 -0.93 7.55
C ILE A 13 -26.26 -1.26 6.71
N ASP A 14 -27.39 -0.60 6.96
CA ASP A 14 -28.66 -0.81 6.23
C ASP A 14 -29.06 -2.28 6.01
N GLY A 15 -28.86 -3.10 7.04
CA GLY A 15 -29.23 -4.52 7.03
C GLY A 15 -28.23 -5.46 6.31
N ARG A 16 -27.14 -4.94 5.75
CA ARG A 16 -26.08 -5.72 5.07
C ARG A 16 -24.77 -5.67 5.85
N ASP A 17 -24.04 -6.78 5.88
CA ASP A 17 -22.72 -6.87 6.52
C ASP A 17 -21.63 -6.43 5.54
N TYR A 18 -20.76 -5.51 5.99
CA TYR A 18 -19.65 -4.96 5.23
C TYR A 18 -18.31 -5.34 5.86
N GLY A 19 -17.37 -5.77 5.02
CA GLY A 19 -15.97 -5.97 5.37
C GLY A 19 -15.08 -4.84 4.84
N ASP A 20 -13.78 -5.07 4.83
CA ASP A 20 -12.83 -4.16 4.18
C ASP A 20 -13.03 -4.16 2.66
N GLY A 21 -13.11 -2.95 2.09
CA GLY A 21 -13.31 -2.75 0.65
C GLY A 21 -12.02 -2.97 -0.13
N SER A 22 -10.86 -2.85 0.51
CA SER A 22 -9.55 -3.07 -0.11
C SER A 22 -9.40 -4.45 -0.75
N LEU A 23 -10.04 -5.46 -0.17
CA LEU A 23 -9.95 -6.85 -0.61
C LEU A 23 -10.44 -7.11 -2.04
N LEU A 24 -11.37 -6.28 -2.53
CA LEU A 24 -11.96 -6.41 -3.86
C LEU A 24 -11.70 -5.17 -4.73
N GLN A 25 -10.93 -4.20 -4.23
CA GLN A 25 -10.70 -2.93 -4.91
C GLN A 25 -9.52 -3.02 -5.88
N LEU A 26 -9.78 -3.55 -7.07
CA LEU A 26 -8.77 -3.74 -8.13
C LEU A 26 -8.35 -2.44 -8.82
N THR A 27 -9.19 -1.41 -8.77
CA THR A 27 -8.94 -0.10 -9.41
C THR A 27 -9.14 1.03 -8.40
N PRO A 28 -8.18 1.27 -7.50
CA PRO A 28 -8.31 2.28 -6.46
C PRO A 28 -8.46 3.71 -7.00
N LEU A 29 -8.01 4.00 -8.23
CA LEU A 29 -8.06 5.34 -8.83
C LEU A 29 -9.40 5.62 -9.54
N ALA A 30 -10.10 4.58 -10.02
CA ALA A 30 -11.32 4.71 -10.80
C ALA A 30 -12.43 5.54 -10.13
N PRO A 31 -12.71 5.42 -8.81
CA PRO A 31 -13.72 6.25 -8.16
C PRO A 31 -13.43 7.76 -8.28
N ALA A 32 -12.18 8.18 -8.08
CA ALA A 32 -11.79 9.58 -8.19
C ALA A 32 -11.89 10.08 -9.64
N ILE A 33 -11.47 9.25 -10.61
CA ILE A 33 -11.56 9.56 -12.03
C ILE A 33 -13.02 9.69 -12.48
N HIS A 34 -13.90 8.77 -12.05
CA HIS A 34 -15.33 8.82 -12.37
C HIS A 34 -16.05 10.03 -11.77
N LEU A 35 -15.56 10.55 -10.65
CA LEU A 35 -16.03 11.80 -10.05
C LEU A 35 -15.51 13.05 -10.79
N GLY A 36 -14.68 12.89 -11.82
CA GLY A 36 -14.17 13.96 -12.66
C GLY A 36 -12.82 14.53 -12.22
N ALA A 37 -12.04 13.79 -11.44
CA ALA A 37 -10.70 14.23 -11.06
C ALA A 37 -9.77 14.32 -12.28
N GLU A 38 -9.19 15.49 -12.50
CA GLU A 38 -8.20 15.74 -13.55
C GLU A 38 -6.76 15.64 -13.03
N ARG A 39 -6.58 15.74 -11.71
CA ARG A 39 -5.31 15.58 -11.01
C ARG A 39 -5.50 14.67 -9.80
N LEU A 40 -4.60 13.71 -9.61
CA LEU A 40 -4.60 12.77 -8.49
C LEU A 40 -3.31 12.88 -7.67
N LEU A 41 -3.42 13.35 -6.44
CA LEU A 41 -2.38 13.23 -5.43
C LEU A 41 -2.55 11.88 -4.71
N ILE A 42 -1.57 11.00 -4.83
CA ILE A 42 -1.65 9.62 -4.36
C ILE A 42 -0.62 9.42 -3.25
N VAL A 43 -1.08 8.98 -2.08
CA VAL A 43 -0.20 8.61 -0.96
C VAL A 43 -0.11 7.09 -0.91
N ALA A 44 1.02 6.55 -1.35
CA ALA A 44 1.32 5.14 -1.32
C ALA A 44 1.91 4.75 0.04
N VAL A 45 1.55 3.55 0.51
CA VAL A 45 2.00 3.02 1.81
C VAL A 45 3.39 2.38 1.72
N HIS A 46 3.83 2.07 0.50
CA HIS A 46 5.13 1.46 0.21
C HIS A 46 5.78 2.14 -0.99
N GLY A 47 7.09 1.95 -1.16
CA GLY A 47 7.82 2.41 -2.32
C GLY A 47 7.80 1.40 -3.48
N PRO A 48 8.02 1.85 -4.74
CA PRO A 48 7.97 1.00 -5.93
C PRO A 48 9.02 -0.12 -5.95
N ASN A 49 10.11 0.00 -5.17
CA ASN A 49 11.22 -0.95 -5.16
C ASN A 49 10.99 -2.21 -4.29
N ARG A 50 9.85 -2.34 -3.61
CA ARG A 50 9.59 -3.51 -2.74
C ARG A 50 9.54 -4.83 -3.52
N ALA A 51 9.00 -4.83 -4.73
CA ALA A 51 8.96 -6.03 -5.58
C ALA A 51 10.36 -6.59 -5.91
N LEU A 52 11.38 -5.74 -5.94
CA LEU A 52 12.77 -6.10 -6.22
C LEU A 52 13.55 -6.53 -4.97
N ALA A 53 13.01 -6.28 -3.77
CA ALA A 53 13.68 -6.56 -2.50
C ALA A 53 13.51 -8.01 -2.01
N ARG A 54 12.81 -8.88 -2.75
CA ARG A 54 12.69 -10.32 -2.45
C ARG A 54 14.05 -11.00 -2.61
N LYS A 55 14.84 -10.99 -1.54
CA LYS A 55 16.11 -11.71 -1.45
C LYS A 55 15.89 -13.20 -1.27
N ALA A 56 16.50 -13.95 -2.19
CA ALA A 56 16.76 -15.40 -2.21
C ALA A 56 15.54 -16.33 -2.09
N PRO A 57 15.49 -17.43 -2.87
CA PRO A 57 14.48 -18.46 -2.66
C PRO A 57 14.62 -19.02 -1.24
N PRO A 58 13.52 -19.16 -0.49
CA PRO A 58 13.57 -19.69 0.86
C PRO A 58 14.10 -21.13 0.84
N SER A 59 14.96 -21.48 1.80
CA SER A 59 15.51 -22.83 1.96
C SER A 59 14.49 -23.85 2.49
N ALA A 60 13.35 -23.37 2.99
CA ALA A 60 12.28 -24.14 3.61
C ALA A 60 10.91 -23.78 3.01
N PRO A 61 9.91 -24.68 3.09
CA PRO A 61 8.54 -24.36 2.71
C PRO A 61 8.02 -23.14 3.50
N PRO A 62 7.27 -22.23 2.86
CA PRO A 62 6.81 -21.01 3.52
C PRO A 62 5.87 -21.34 4.68
N SER A 63 6.06 -20.66 5.80
CA SER A 63 5.15 -20.75 6.94
C SER A 63 3.76 -20.18 6.58
N TRP A 64 2.73 -20.57 7.32
CA TRP A 64 1.39 -19.99 7.17
C TRP A 64 1.40 -18.45 7.34
N MET A 65 2.30 -17.93 8.19
CA MET A 65 2.51 -16.51 8.41
C MET A 65 3.10 -15.81 7.18
N THR A 66 4.09 -16.44 6.55
CA THR A 66 4.68 -15.98 5.28
C THR A 66 3.62 -15.89 4.20
N ILE A 67 2.76 -16.90 4.11
CA ILE A 67 1.65 -16.92 3.14
C ILE A 67 0.65 -15.81 3.45
N ALA A 68 0.27 -15.61 4.72
CA ALA A 68 -0.64 -14.54 5.12
C ALA A 68 -0.08 -13.14 4.83
N GLY A 69 1.21 -12.90 5.10
CA GLY A 69 1.89 -11.64 4.75
C GLY A 69 1.89 -11.39 3.24
N PHE A 70 2.23 -12.42 2.46
CA PHE A 70 2.19 -12.35 1.00
C PHE A 70 0.78 -12.05 0.47
N MET A 71 -0.26 -12.68 1.04
CA MET A 71 -1.66 -12.40 0.67
C MET A 71 -2.05 -10.96 0.97
N MET A 72 -1.64 -10.42 2.12
CA MET A 72 -1.87 -9.02 2.47
C MET A 72 -1.16 -8.07 1.51
N ASP A 73 0.08 -8.33 1.15
CA ASP A 73 0.79 -7.53 0.16
C ASP A 73 0.10 -7.57 -1.22
N ALA A 74 -0.32 -8.76 -1.66
CA ALA A 74 -0.99 -8.94 -2.94
C ALA A 74 -2.36 -8.23 -3.01
N PHE A 75 -3.14 -8.23 -1.93
CA PHE A 75 -4.45 -7.55 -1.91
C PHE A 75 -4.34 -6.03 -1.90
N PHE A 76 -3.36 -5.47 -1.18
CA PHE A 76 -3.30 -4.04 -0.92
C PHE A 76 -2.34 -3.26 -1.82
N LEU A 77 -1.23 -3.86 -2.26
CA LEU A 77 -0.13 -3.11 -2.89
C LEU A 77 -0.09 -3.29 -4.39
N ASP A 78 -0.32 -4.50 -4.88
CA ASP A 78 -0.28 -4.76 -6.31
C ASP A 78 -1.39 -3.99 -7.04
N SER A 79 -2.58 -3.85 -6.43
CA SER A 79 -3.71 -3.15 -7.05
C SER A 79 -3.44 -1.67 -7.35
N LEU A 80 -2.79 -0.92 -6.44
CA LEU A 80 -2.49 0.50 -6.65
C LEU A 80 -1.48 0.72 -7.76
N TYR A 81 -0.38 -0.04 -7.75
CA TYR A 81 0.68 0.14 -8.76
C TYR A 81 0.24 -0.36 -10.13
N ILE A 82 -0.52 -1.45 -10.20
CA ILE A 82 -1.12 -1.92 -11.46
C ILE A 82 -2.08 -0.86 -12.03
N ASP A 83 -2.92 -0.25 -11.20
CA ASP A 83 -3.87 0.79 -11.65
C ASP A 83 -3.14 2.07 -12.06
N LEU A 84 -2.07 2.46 -11.35
CA LEU A 84 -1.18 3.55 -11.73
C LEU A 84 -0.50 3.34 -13.09
N GLU A 85 0.04 2.14 -13.32
CA GLU A 85 0.70 1.79 -14.59
C GLU A 85 -0.29 1.81 -15.75
N ARG A 86 -1.49 1.27 -15.52
CA ARG A 86 -2.60 1.34 -16.48
C ARG A 86 -2.96 2.79 -16.81
N LEU A 87 -3.06 3.67 -15.80
CA LEU A 87 -3.37 5.08 -16.00
C LEU A 87 -2.27 5.80 -16.78
N LYS A 88 -0.99 5.52 -16.50
CA LYS A 88 0.13 6.06 -17.27
C LYS A 88 0.05 5.64 -18.74
N GLY A 89 -0.16 4.36 -19.01
CA GLY A 89 -0.33 3.85 -20.37
C GLY A 89 -1.51 4.50 -21.10
N ILE A 90 -2.63 4.74 -20.42
CA ILE A 90 -3.77 5.48 -21.00
C ILE A 90 -3.35 6.93 -21.33
N ASN A 91 -2.71 7.62 -20.39
CA ASN A 91 -2.25 8.99 -20.58
C ASN A 91 -1.25 9.14 -21.74
N GLU A 92 -0.35 8.18 -21.92
CA GLU A 92 0.61 8.15 -23.03
C GLU A 92 -0.09 7.89 -24.37
N ASN A 93 -1.04 6.97 -24.41
CA ASN A 93 -1.82 6.69 -25.63
C ASN A 93 -2.69 7.88 -26.05
N ILE A 94 -3.25 8.64 -25.11
CA ILE A 94 -3.99 9.88 -25.43
C ILE A 94 -3.09 10.93 -26.09
N VAL A 95 -1.81 11.01 -25.67
CA VAL A 95 -0.85 11.96 -26.27
C VAL A 95 -0.40 11.50 -27.66
N ASN A 96 -0.22 10.19 -27.85
CA ASN A 96 0.38 9.63 -29.06
C ASN A 96 -0.65 9.28 -30.15
N CYS A 97 -1.93 9.14 -29.83
CA CYS A 97 -2.98 8.85 -30.79
C CYS A 97 -3.81 10.10 -31.11
N ALA A 98 -4.19 10.27 -32.38
CA ALA A 98 -5.18 11.29 -32.76
C ALA A 98 -6.48 11.04 -31.97
N PRO A 99 -7.16 12.08 -31.47
CA PRO A 99 -8.38 11.92 -30.71
C PRO A 99 -9.40 11.15 -31.54
N VAL A 100 -9.76 9.94 -31.08
CA VAL A 100 -10.82 9.15 -31.70
C VAL A 100 -12.11 9.92 -31.43
N ALA A 101 -12.74 10.43 -32.48
CA ALA A 101 -13.99 11.18 -32.36
C ALA A 101 -15.02 10.34 -31.59
N GLY A 102 -15.47 10.83 -30.43
CA GLY A 102 -16.50 10.20 -29.61
C GLY A 102 -16.02 9.47 -28.34
N THR A 103 -14.72 9.40 -28.04
CA THR A 103 -14.25 8.86 -26.74
C THR A 103 -13.97 9.99 -25.74
N PRO A 104 -14.62 10.01 -24.55
CA PRO A 104 -14.39 11.01 -23.51
C PRO A 104 -13.14 10.70 -22.67
N LEU A 105 -12.05 10.24 -23.29
CA LEU A 105 -10.81 9.96 -22.60
C LEU A 105 -10.10 11.28 -22.28
N ARG A 106 -9.87 11.53 -20.99
CA ARG A 106 -9.15 12.71 -20.51
C ARG A 106 -7.83 12.28 -19.90
N ARG A 107 -6.80 13.09 -20.10
CA ARG A 107 -5.53 12.92 -19.41
C ARG A 107 -5.73 13.26 -17.93
N VAL A 108 -5.24 12.40 -17.06
CA VAL A 108 -5.27 12.62 -15.60
C VAL A 108 -3.83 12.74 -15.10
N GLU A 109 -3.48 13.89 -14.55
CA GLU A 109 -2.14 14.11 -13.99
C GLU A 109 -2.01 13.40 -12.64
N THR A 110 -0.86 12.79 -12.35
CA THR A 110 -0.66 12.04 -11.10
C THR A 110 0.61 12.47 -10.39
N LEU A 111 0.52 12.74 -9.09
CA LEU A 111 1.66 12.91 -8.20
C LEU A 111 1.62 11.82 -7.12
N VAL A 112 2.62 10.94 -7.11
CA VAL A 112 2.72 9.84 -6.13
C VAL A 112 3.73 10.19 -5.04
N LEU A 113 3.26 10.20 -3.80
CA LEU A 113 4.05 10.31 -2.58
C LEU A 113 4.19 8.91 -2.00
N SER A 114 5.43 8.42 -1.90
CA SER A 114 5.75 7.13 -1.30
C SER A 114 6.83 7.32 -0.24
N PRO A 115 6.86 6.49 0.82
CA PRO A 115 7.86 6.60 1.85
C PRO A 115 9.27 6.34 1.27
N SER A 116 10.26 7.10 1.73
CA SER A 116 11.67 6.93 1.34
C SER A 116 12.31 5.69 1.96
N ILE A 117 11.77 5.24 3.11
CA ILE A 117 12.20 4.04 3.83
C ILE A 117 11.00 3.09 3.91
N ASP A 118 11.22 1.79 3.62
CA ASP A 118 10.15 0.80 3.76
C ASP A 118 9.68 0.71 5.23
N PRO A 119 8.38 0.96 5.52
CA PRO A 119 7.84 0.85 6.87
C PRO A 119 8.07 -0.49 7.55
N THR A 120 8.19 -1.59 6.80
CA THR A 120 8.50 -2.93 7.35
C THR A 120 9.87 -3.00 8.00
N LEU A 121 10.86 -2.28 7.48
CA LEU A 121 12.20 -2.21 8.07
C LEU A 121 12.18 -1.51 9.42
N LEU A 122 11.30 -0.54 9.61
CA LEU A 122 11.15 0.18 10.87
C LEU A 122 10.57 -0.72 11.97
N VAL A 123 9.72 -1.69 11.63
CA VAL A 123 9.09 -2.61 12.61
C VAL A 123 10.11 -3.50 13.30
N SER A 124 11.13 -3.95 12.57
CA SER A 124 12.19 -4.81 13.10
C SER A 124 12.85 -4.24 14.37
N ARG A 125 12.89 -2.91 14.52
CA ARG A 125 13.50 -2.19 15.65
C ARG A 125 12.60 -2.11 16.90
N HIS A 126 11.32 -2.44 16.77
CA HIS A 126 10.33 -2.31 17.86
C HIS A 126 9.68 -3.64 18.24
N ARG A 127 10.25 -4.76 17.78
CA ARG A 127 9.69 -6.10 17.94
C ARG A 127 9.47 -6.50 19.41
N ASP A 128 10.30 -6.01 20.32
CA ASP A 128 10.19 -6.30 21.75
C ASP A 128 8.89 -5.75 22.37
N ARG A 129 8.25 -4.77 21.72
CA ARG A 129 7.02 -4.11 22.17
C ARG A 129 5.74 -4.78 21.69
N PHE A 130 5.82 -5.86 20.91
CA PHE A 130 4.62 -6.58 20.49
C PHE A 130 3.83 -7.11 21.71
N PRO A 131 2.49 -7.01 21.69
CA PRO A 131 1.62 -7.78 22.58
C PRO A 131 2.01 -9.26 22.60
N ARG A 132 1.92 -9.90 23.77
CA ARG A 132 2.33 -11.31 23.95
C ARG A 132 1.73 -12.27 22.92
N TRP A 133 0.49 -12.03 22.51
CA TRP A 133 -0.20 -12.84 21.51
C TRP A 133 0.35 -12.63 20.10
N LEU A 134 0.77 -11.41 19.75
CA LEU A 134 1.44 -11.11 18.48
C LEU A 134 2.88 -11.62 18.46
N ARG A 135 3.58 -11.69 19.60
CA ARG A 135 4.94 -12.26 19.66
C ARG A 135 5.01 -13.73 19.24
N TRP A 136 3.93 -14.50 19.40
CA TRP A 136 3.87 -15.89 18.92
C TRP A 136 3.80 -15.97 17.39
N LEU A 137 3.17 -14.98 16.74
CA LEU A 137 3.12 -14.86 15.27
C LEU A 137 4.49 -14.55 14.65
N VAL A 138 5.41 -14.04 15.47
CA VAL A 138 6.68 -13.43 15.07
C VAL A 138 7.88 -14.35 15.36
N ARG A 139 7.66 -15.55 15.92
CA ARG A 139 8.74 -16.50 16.24
C ARG A 139 9.50 -16.86 14.97
N GLU A 140 10.80 -16.56 14.98
CA GLU A 140 11.74 -16.94 13.92
C GLU A 140 11.61 -18.44 13.62
N SER A 141 11.40 -18.78 12.35
CA SER A 141 11.89 -20.06 11.86
C SER A 141 13.41 -20.03 11.96
N GLU A 142 14.01 -21.08 12.52
CA GLU A 142 15.45 -21.21 12.83
C GLU A 142 16.40 -20.95 11.62
N ASP A 143 15.87 -20.83 10.40
CA ASP A 143 16.62 -20.66 9.15
C ASP A 143 17.00 -19.21 8.78
N GLY A 144 16.86 -18.23 9.68
CA GLY A 144 17.45 -16.89 9.50
C GLY A 144 16.87 -16.01 8.38
N VAL A 145 15.84 -16.48 7.68
CA VAL A 145 15.04 -15.68 6.73
C VAL A 145 13.69 -15.45 7.40
N SER A 146 13.39 -14.19 7.76
CA SER A 146 12.10 -13.79 8.33
C SER A 146 11.26 -13.05 7.29
N PRO A 147 10.31 -13.71 6.60
CA PRO A 147 9.32 -13.04 5.75
C PRO A 147 8.20 -12.35 6.55
N GLY A 148 8.21 -12.44 7.89
CA GLY A 148 7.09 -12.03 8.75
C GLY A 148 6.88 -10.52 8.91
N PHE A 149 7.84 -9.69 8.46
CA PHE A 149 7.80 -8.23 8.67
C PHE A 149 6.62 -7.53 7.96
N GLU A 150 6.09 -8.15 6.91
CA GLU A 150 5.00 -7.60 6.10
C GLU A 150 3.72 -7.50 6.95
N LEU A 151 3.24 -8.63 7.50
CA LEU A 151 2.09 -8.67 8.40
C LEU A 151 2.34 -7.87 9.69
N GLU A 152 3.58 -7.93 10.20
CA GLU A 152 3.98 -7.17 11.40
C GLU A 152 3.75 -5.67 11.20
N SER A 153 4.11 -5.10 10.05
CA SER A 153 3.89 -3.67 9.77
C SER A 153 2.42 -3.26 9.71
N TYR A 154 1.54 -4.16 9.26
CA TYR A 154 0.10 -3.91 9.23
C TYR A 154 -0.55 -4.00 10.60
N LEU A 155 0.01 -4.80 11.51
CA LEU A 155 -0.57 -5.05 12.85
C LEU A 155 0.05 -4.18 13.95
N PHE A 156 1.22 -3.61 13.69
CA PHE A 156 1.97 -2.88 14.71
C PHE A 156 1.51 -1.43 14.80
N PHE A 157 0.70 -1.14 15.82
CA PHE A 157 0.20 0.20 16.14
C PHE A 157 0.75 0.73 17.47
N ASP A 158 2.03 0.47 17.76
CA ASP A 158 2.70 1.02 18.95
C ASP A 158 2.98 2.52 18.77
N GLY A 159 2.75 3.31 19.82
CA GLY A 159 2.87 4.78 19.77
C GLY A 159 4.22 5.28 19.24
N PRO A 160 5.36 4.79 19.77
CA PRO A 160 6.70 5.04 19.23
C PRO A 160 6.87 4.75 17.74
N TYR A 161 6.31 3.65 17.24
CA TYR A 161 6.38 3.30 15.82
C TYR A 161 5.52 4.22 14.96
N CYS A 162 4.28 4.47 15.36
CA CYS A 162 3.41 5.43 14.68
C CYS A 162 4.06 6.82 14.61
N ARG A 163 4.76 7.25 15.67
CA ARG A 163 5.50 8.52 15.67
C ARG A 163 6.64 8.53 14.65
N GLN A 164 7.37 7.42 14.51
CA GLN A 164 8.42 7.30 13.48
C GLN A 164 7.83 7.33 12.07
N LEU A 165 6.68 6.69 11.84
CA LEU A 165 5.99 6.76 10.55
C LEU A 165 5.52 8.18 10.20
N VAL A 166 4.99 8.91 11.19
CA VAL A 166 4.58 10.32 11.02
C VAL A 166 5.80 11.19 10.68
N GLU A 167 6.91 11.02 11.40
CA GLU A 167 8.15 11.78 11.14
C GLU A 167 8.70 11.48 9.75
N LEU A 168 8.71 10.21 9.34
CA LEU A 168 9.11 9.79 8.00
C LEU A 168 8.24 10.47 6.92
N GLY A 169 6.92 10.37 7.06
CA GLY A 169 5.99 11.01 6.12
C GLY A 169 6.15 12.53 6.08
N TYR A 170 6.39 13.17 7.23
CA TYR A 170 6.64 14.60 7.31
C TYR A 170 7.95 14.99 6.60
N SER A 171 9.05 14.28 6.86
CA SER A 171 10.34 14.47 6.19
C SER A 171 10.23 14.31 4.68
N ASP A 172 9.61 13.21 4.23
CA ASP A 172 9.49 12.87 2.81
C ASP A 172 8.68 13.91 2.06
N THR A 173 7.52 14.32 2.61
CA THR A 173 6.68 15.36 2.00
C THR A 173 7.32 16.73 2.05
N ARG A 174 8.05 17.07 3.13
CA ARG A 174 8.77 18.33 3.23
C ARG A 174 9.89 18.45 2.21
N SER A 175 10.60 17.35 1.92
CA SER A 175 11.65 17.33 0.90
C SER A 175 11.13 17.59 -0.52
N ARG A 176 9.86 17.26 -0.78
CA ARG A 176 9.16 17.43 -2.07
C ARG A 176 8.14 18.57 -2.05
N GLN A 177 8.29 19.51 -1.12
CA GLN A 177 7.28 20.55 -0.88
C GLN A 177 6.98 21.41 -2.11
N ASP A 178 8.00 21.76 -2.90
CA ASP A 178 7.82 22.62 -4.06
C ASP A 178 7.09 21.92 -5.22
N GLU A 179 7.38 20.63 -5.43
CA GLU A 179 6.66 19.77 -6.37
C GLU A 179 5.18 19.64 -5.98
N ILE A 180 4.90 19.39 -4.69
CA ILE A 180 3.53 19.30 -4.17
C ILE A 180 2.79 20.63 -4.34
N ARG A 181 3.44 21.77 -4.04
CA ARG A 181 2.86 23.10 -4.23
C ARG A 181 2.53 23.37 -5.69
N GLN A 182 3.42 23.02 -6.61
CA GLN A 182 3.20 23.18 -8.04
C GLN A 182 2.03 22.33 -8.54
N PHE A 183 1.89 21.10 -8.03
CA PHE A 183 0.81 20.20 -8.41
C PHE A 183 -0.57 20.68 -7.91
N LEU A 184 -0.61 21.29 -6.72
CA LEU A 184 -1.82 21.81 -6.07
C LEU A 184 -2.23 23.22 -6.54
N ALA A 185 -1.36 23.93 -7.25
CA ALA A 185 -1.63 25.26 -7.79
C ALA A 185 -2.59 25.22 -8.99
#